data_AF-K2KEQ0-F1
#
_entry.id   AF-K2KEQ0-F1
#
_cell.length_a   1.000
_cell.length_b   1.000
_cell.length_c   1.000
_cell.angle_alpha   90.00
_cell.angle_beta   90.00
_cell.angle_gamma   90.00
#
_symmetry.space_group_name_H-M   'P 1'
#
loop_
_entity.id
_entity.type
_entity.pdbx_description
1 polymer ?
#
loop_
_entity_poly.entity_id
_entity_poly.type
_entity_poly.pdbx_seq_one_letter_code
_entity_poly.pdbx_strand_id
1 'polypeptide(L)'
;MFSASKKSDPEAERRLIEALKARCDAQIHQLAGMAEKAETTSAERAAQRLVELAKNPKLPGDYRKYAMEEAQKLECAANIKATDMAVHRAMAAALADDKEARDKEVAKIRQFMQKAISLRAPADFRVGTEKSLENILLSGGVKHTGPTKAKPLDTAPKNEKHAKDGLPAMVR
;
A
#
# COMPACT_ATOMS: atom_id res chain seq x y z
N MET A 1 37.89 -38.81 36.62
CA MET A 1 37.97 -37.82 35.52
C MET A 1 37.01 -36.69 35.83
N PHE A 2 37.51 -35.57 36.35
CA PHE A 2 36.67 -34.43 36.73
C PHE A 2 36.40 -33.55 35.50
N SER A 3 35.15 -33.56 35.04
CA SER A 3 34.63 -32.60 34.08
C SER A 3 34.56 -31.23 34.76
N ALA A 4 35.50 -30.35 34.44
CA ALA A 4 35.47 -28.96 34.86
C ALA A 4 34.31 -28.26 34.14
N SER A 5 33.17 -28.15 34.83
CA SER A 5 32.08 -27.26 34.43
C SER A 5 32.63 -25.82 34.41
N LYS A 6 32.94 -25.31 33.22
CA LYS A 6 33.22 -23.89 32.97
C LYS A 6 31.96 -23.13 33.37
N LYS A 7 31.91 -22.61 34.61
CA LYS A 7 30.97 -21.57 34.99
C LYS A 7 31.26 -20.38 34.07
N SER A 8 30.39 -20.15 33.10
CA SER A 8 30.44 -18.94 32.30
C SER A 8 30.30 -17.74 33.24
N ASP A 9 31.13 -16.73 33.02
CA ASP A 9 31.06 -15.49 33.76
C ASP A 9 29.68 -14.83 33.48
N PRO A 10 28.82 -14.67 34.49
CA PRO A 10 27.47 -14.13 34.31
C PRO A 10 27.49 -12.71 33.74
N GLU A 11 28.57 -11.95 33.94
CA GLU A 11 28.71 -10.62 33.36
C GLU A 11 29.03 -10.68 31.87
N ALA A 12 29.89 -11.62 31.45
CA ALA A 12 30.19 -11.88 30.05
C ALA A 12 28.96 -12.36 29.27
N GLU A 13 28.11 -13.18 29.89
CA GLU A 13 26.85 -13.62 29.28
C GLU A 13 25.86 -12.46 29.10
N ARG A 14 25.73 -11.58 30.10
CA ARG A 14 24.87 -10.39 29.99
C ARG A 14 25.33 -9.47 28.86
N ARG A 15 26.63 -9.17 28.79
CA ARG A 15 27.22 -8.35 27.72
C ARG A 15 26.99 -8.96 26.33
N LEU A 16 27.06 -10.29 26.21
CA LEU A 16 26.77 -10.97 24.95
C LEU A 16 25.30 -10.84 24.54
N ILE A 17 24.37 -10.98 25.49
CA ILE A 17 22.94 -10.81 25.23
C ILE A 17 22.64 -9.38 24.80
N GLU A 18 23.21 -8.38 25.48
CA GLU A 18 23.05 -6.97 25.12
C GLU A 18 23.61 -6.66 23.73
N ALA A 19 24.80 -7.19 23.40
CA ALA A 19 25.38 -7.04 22.06
C ALA A 19 24.50 -7.67 20.97
N LEU A 20 23.88 -8.82 21.24
CA LEU A 20 22.94 -9.45 20.31
C LEU A 20 21.67 -8.62 20.13
N LYS A 21 21.10 -8.09 21.22
CA LYS A 21 19.96 -7.16 21.15
C LYS A 21 20.29 -5.92 20.33
N ALA A 22 21.40 -5.25 20.64
CA ALA A 22 21.84 -4.07 19.89
C ALA A 22 22.01 -4.35 18.39
N ARG A 23 22.48 -5.55 18.03
CA ARG A 23 22.58 -5.97 16.62
C ARG A 23 21.20 -6.19 15.98
N CYS A 24 20.26 -6.79 16.69
CA CYS A 24 18.87 -6.91 16.23
C CYS A 24 18.23 -5.53 16.05
N ASP A 25 18.36 -4.63 17.02
CA ASP A 25 17.82 -3.27 16.96
C ASP A 25 18.39 -2.49 15.77
N ALA A 26 19.70 -2.59 15.52
CA ALA A 26 20.33 -1.99 14.36
C ALA A 26 19.77 -2.54 13.03
N GLN A 27 19.49 -3.85 12.95
CA GLN A 27 18.83 -4.44 11.77
C GLN A 27 17.37 -3.98 11.63
N ILE A 28 16.63 -3.84 12.73
CA ILE A 28 15.26 -3.30 12.74
C ILE A 28 15.26 -1.87 12.19
N HIS A 29 16.18 -1.01 12.63
CA HIS A 29 16.31 0.35 12.12
C HIS A 29 16.64 0.40 10.62
N GLN A 30 17.54 -0.46 10.14
CA GLN A 30 17.83 -0.56 8.71
C GLN A 30 16.61 -1.01 7.90
N LEU A 31 15.89 -2.01 8.41
CA LEU A 31 14.68 -2.53 7.78
C LEU A 31 13.57 -1.47 7.74
N ALA A 32 13.42 -0.67 8.80
CA ALA A 32 12.48 0.45 8.83
C ALA A 32 12.77 1.48 7.73
N GLY A 33 14.05 1.86 7.55
CA GLY A 33 14.44 2.75 6.46
C GLY A 33 14.19 2.19 5.06
N MET A 34 14.31 0.87 4.88
CA MET A 34 13.96 0.20 3.61
C MET A 34 12.45 0.18 3.38
N ALA A 35 11.66 -0.04 4.44
CA ALA A 35 10.21 0.00 4.38
C ALA A 35 9.69 1.40 4.02
N GLU A 36 10.29 2.45 4.58
CA GLU A 36 9.98 3.84 4.23
C GLU A 36 10.27 4.15 2.76
N LYS A 37 11.29 3.54 2.16
CA LYS A 37 11.62 3.73 0.73
C LYS A 37 10.89 2.78 -0.21
N ALA A 38 10.04 1.90 0.32
CA ALA A 38 9.37 0.84 -0.43
C ALA A 38 10.35 -0.11 -1.18
N GLU A 39 11.54 -0.34 -0.62
CA GLU A 39 12.54 -1.25 -1.19
C GLU A 39 12.23 -2.71 -0.82
N THR A 40 11.25 -3.33 -1.49
CA THR A 40 10.71 -4.65 -1.12
C THR A 40 11.75 -5.77 -1.12
N THR A 41 12.62 -5.86 -2.12
CA THR A 41 13.66 -6.90 -2.19
C THR A 41 14.72 -6.75 -1.11
N SER A 42 15.15 -5.51 -0.82
CA SER A 42 16.10 -5.22 0.25
C SER A 42 15.48 -5.53 1.61
N ALA A 43 14.22 -5.12 1.81
CA ALA A 43 13.47 -5.35 3.03
C ALA A 43 13.27 -6.84 3.31
N GLU A 44 12.88 -7.65 2.32
CA GLU A 44 12.74 -9.11 2.48
C GLU A 44 14.06 -9.76 2.92
N ARG A 45 15.17 -9.41 2.27
CA ARG A 45 16.50 -9.93 2.65
C ARG A 45 16.91 -9.49 4.05
N ALA A 46 16.59 -8.26 4.45
CA ALA A 46 16.89 -7.74 5.78
C ALA A 46 16.02 -8.41 6.85
N ALA A 47 14.74 -8.61 6.59
CA ALA A 47 13.82 -9.35 7.47
C ALA A 47 14.29 -10.79 7.68
N GLN A 48 14.69 -11.51 6.62
CA GLN A 48 15.27 -12.85 6.73
C GLN A 48 16.53 -12.89 7.60
N ARG A 49 17.46 -11.94 7.41
CA ARG A 49 18.66 -11.83 8.25
C ARG A 49 18.33 -11.58 9.72
N LEU A 50 17.35 -10.72 10.00
CA LEU A 50 16.89 -10.44 11.36
C LEU A 50 16.26 -11.67 12.00
N VAL A 51 15.45 -12.43 11.25
CA VAL A 51 14.86 -13.69 11.74
C VAL A 51 15.95 -14.71 12.05
N GLU A 52 16.96 -14.89 11.18
CA GLU A 52 18.08 -15.79 11.46
C GLU A 52 18.88 -15.35 12.70
N LEU A 53 19.10 -14.05 12.88
CA LEU A 53 19.75 -13.51 14.07
C LEU A 53 18.92 -13.77 15.34
N ALA A 54 17.60 -13.59 15.25
CA ALA A 54 16.65 -13.80 16.35
C ALA A 54 16.53 -15.27 16.76
N LYS A 55 16.91 -16.23 15.91
CA LYS A 55 16.95 -17.67 16.29
C LYS A 55 18.05 -18.01 17.28
N ASN A 56 18.96 -17.08 17.60
CA ASN A 56 20.03 -17.34 18.56
C ASN A 56 19.46 -17.77 19.93
N PRO A 57 19.84 -18.95 20.47
CA PRO A 57 19.28 -19.47 21.71
C PRO A 57 19.63 -18.64 22.95
N LYS A 58 20.64 -17.77 22.85
CA LYS A 58 21.05 -16.87 23.94
C LYS A 58 20.13 -15.66 24.07
N LEU A 59 19.30 -15.37 23.08
CA LEU A 59 18.34 -14.27 23.17
C LEU A 59 17.15 -14.66 24.05
N PRO A 60 16.67 -13.76 24.92
CA PRO A 60 15.45 -13.98 25.70
C PRO A 60 14.26 -14.29 24.79
N GLY A 61 13.40 -15.24 25.21
CA GLY A 61 12.24 -15.69 24.44
C GLY A 61 11.35 -14.55 23.94
N ASP A 62 11.01 -13.63 24.84
CA ASP A 62 10.16 -12.47 24.52
C ASP A 62 10.80 -11.55 23.47
N TYR A 63 12.11 -11.33 23.56
CA TYR A 63 12.83 -10.49 22.61
C TYR A 63 12.94 -11.15 21.23
N ARG A 64 13.12 -12.49 21.17
CA ARG A 64 13.10 -13.22 19.90
C ARG A 64 11.75 -13.06 19.20
N LYS A 65 10.66 -13.22 19.94
CA LYS A 65 9.30 -13.03 19.44
C LYS A 65 9.10 -11.60 18.92
N TYR A 66 9.48 -10.60 19.71
CA TYR A 66 9.45 -9.20 19.30
C TYR A 66 10.22 -8.95 18.00
N ALA A 67 11.47 -9.39 17.90
CA ALA A 67 12.30 -9.15 16.73
C ALA A 67 11.72 -9.80 15.45
N MET A 68 11.16 -11.01 15.57
CA MET A 68 10.52 -11.69 14.45
C MET A 68 9.21 -11.02 14.02
N GLU A 69 8.38 -10.60 14.97
CA GLU A 69 7.14 -9.87 14.70
C GLU A 69 7.42 -8.52 14.06
N GLU A 70 8.42 -7.78 14.54
CA GLU A 70 8.79 -6.49 13.97
C GLU A 70 9.39 -6.65 12.56
N ALA A 71 10.18 -7.70 12.32
CA ALA A 71 10.68 -8.04 10.98
C ALA A 71 9.53 -8.24 10.00
N GLN A 72 8.55 -9.07 10.36
CA GLN A 72 7.36 -9.34 9.54
C GLN A 72 6.55 -8.07 9.28
N LYS A 73 6.31 -7.26 10.33
CA LYS A 73 5.55 -6.02 10.25
C LYS A 73 6.20 -5.01 9.31
N LEU A 74 7.52 -4.83 9.39
CA LEU A 74 8.24 -3.89 8.53
C LEU A 74 8.34 -4.38 7.08
N GLU A 75 8.53 -5.69 6.86
CA GLU A 75 8.45 -6.27 5.52
C GLU A 75 7.05 -6.07 4.90
N CYS A 76 5.99 -6.25 5.70
CA CYS A 76 4.62 -5.98 5.29
C CYS A 76 4.43 -4.51 4.92
N ALA A 77 4.89 -3.59 5.76
CA ALA A 77 4.82 -2.14 5.51
C ALA A 77 5.53 -1.74 4.21
N ALA A 78 6.70 -2.32 3.92
CA ALA A 78 7.42 -2.09 2.67
C ALA A 78 6.58 -2.50 1.44
N ASN A 79 5.91 -3.65 1.50
CA ASN A 79 5.07 -4.17 0.41
C ASN A 79 3.77 -3.37 0.25
N ILE A 80 3.14 -2.94 1.35
CA ILE A 80 1.97 -2.03 1.30
C ILE A 80 2.36 -0.74 0.57
N LYS A 81 3.45 -0.08 1.02
CA LYS A 81 3.90 1.17 0.41
C LYS A 81 4.29 1.01 -1.06
N ALA A 82 4.96 -0.09 -1.41
CA ALA A 82 5.30 -0.40 -2.80
C ALA A 82 4.06 -0.63 -3.68
N THR A 83 3.01 -1.22 -3.10
CA THR A 83 1.71 -1.38 -3.76
C THR A 83 1.08 -0.02 -4.04
N ASP A 84 1.02 0.87 -3.05
CA ASP A 84 0.47 2.22 -3.21
C ASP A 84 1.22 3.02 -4.29
N MET A 85 2.56 2.97 -4.28
CA MET A 85 3.38 3.61 -5.32
C MET A 85 3.10 3.04 -6.72
N ALA A 86 2.93 1.72 -6.83
CA ALA A 86 2.61 1.08 -8.11
C ALA A 86 1.18 1.43 -8.58
N VAL A 87 0.20 1.53 -7.67
CA VAL A 87 -1.16 2.02 -7.96
C VAL A 87 -1.12 3.42 -8.56
N HIS A 88 -0.39 4.35 -7.94
CA HIS A 88 -0.25 5.71 -8.47
C HIS A 88 0.40 5.75 -9.85
N ARG A 89 1.46 4.97 -10.08
CA ARG A 89 2.10 4.88 -11.40
C ARG A 89 1.21 4.25 -12.46
N ALA A 90 0.48 3.18 -12.11
CA ALA A 90 -0.47 2.54 -13.00
C ALA A 90 -1.62 3.48 -13.40
N MET A 91 -2.13 4.27 -12.45
CA MET A 91 -3.14 5.29 -12.72
C MET A 91 -2.61 6.40 -13.64
N ALA A 92 -1.38 6.88 -13.41
CA ALA A 92 -0.75 7.86 -14.29
C ALA A 92 -0.59 7.33 -15.72
N ALA A 93 -0.17 6.07 -15.88
CA ALA A 93 -0.08 5.40 -17.18
C ALA A 93 -1.45 5.23 -17.86
N ALA A 94 -2.48 4.88 -17.10
CA ALA A 94 -3.85 4.79 -17.61
C ALA A 94 -4.36 6.15 -18.14
N LEU A 95 -4.08 7.25 -17.43
CA LEU A 95 -4.43 8.61 -17.88
C LEU A 95 -3.62 9.09 -19.09
N ALA A 96 -2.44 8.52 -19.31
CA ALA A 96 -1.58 8.79 -20.46
C ALA A 96 -1.90 7.90 -21.67
N ASP A 97 -2.86 6.96 -21.54
CA ASP A 97 -3.14 5.91 -22.52
C ASP A 97 -1.92 5.02 -22.85
N ASP A 98 -0.98 4.92 -21.91
CA ASP A 98 0.18 4.05 -22.00
C ASP A 98 -0.17 2.67 -21.42
N LYS A 99 -0.72 1.82 -22.29
CA LYS A 99 -1.16 0.47 -21.94
C LYS A 99 -0.01 -0.41 -21.42
N GLU A 100 1.17 -0.32 -22.03
CA GLU A 100 2.32 -1.17 -21.65
C GLU A 100 2.83 -0.81 -20.25
N ALA A 101 3.00 0.49 -19.96
CA ALA A 101 3.40 0.94 -18.64
C ALA A 101 2.35 0.61 -17.58
N ARG A 102 1.06 0.77 -17.91
CA ARG A 102 -0.05 0.41 -17.02
C ARG A 102 -0.02 -1.08 -16.68
N ASP A 103 0.04 -1.95 -17.67
CA ASP A 103 -0.01 -3.40 -17.48
C ASP A 103 1.20 -3.90 -16.67
N LYS A 104 2.38 -3.30 -16.88
CA LYS A 104 3.60 -3.54 -16.08
C LYS A 104 3.42 -3.18 -14.61
N GLU A 105 2.84 -2.02 -14.31
CA GLU A 105 2.60 -1.61 -12.92
C GLU A 105 1.47 -2.44 -12.28
N VAL A 106 0.43 -2.82 -13.03
CA VAL A 106 -0.63 -3.75 -12.55
C VAL A 106 -0.05 -5.10 -12.11
N ALA A 107 0.92 -5.64 -12.85
CA ALA A 107 1.61 -6.87 -12.45
C ALA A 107 2.34 -6.70 -11.10
N LYS A 108 3.02 -5.56 -10.89
CA LYS A 108 3.70 -5.24 -9.62
C LYS A 108 2.72 -5.08 -8.46
N ILE A 109 1.58 -4.41 -8.68
CA ILE A 109 0.53 -4.27 -7.66
C ILE A 109 0.09 -5.65 -7.17
N ARG A 110 -0.21 -6.57 -8.09
CA ARG A 110 -0.62 -7.94 -7.73
C ARG A 110 0.45 -8.67 -6.92
N GLN A 111 1.71 -8.57 -7.34
CA GLN A 111 2.84 -9.20 -6.65
C GLN A 111 3.01 -8.68 -5.22
N PHE A 112 3.10 -7.36 -5.05
CA PHE A 112 3.32 -6.75 -3.73
C PHE A 112 2.10 -6.91 -2.82
N MET A 113 0.89 -6.81 -3.36
CA MET A 113 -0.34 -7.04 -2.62
C MET A 113 -0.41 -8.47 -2.08
N GLN A 114 -0.14 -9.48 -2.90
CA GLN A 114 -0.13 -10.88 -2.46
C GLN A 114 0.89 -11.12 -1.35
N LYS A 115 2.10 -10.55 -1.50
CA LYS A 115 3.14 -10.64 -0.48
C LYS A 115 2.70 -9.96 0.82
N ALA A 116 2.18 -8.74 0.77
CA ALA A 116 1.66 -8.04 1.95
C ALA A 116 0.55 -8.84 2.67
N ILE A 117 -0.40 -9.43 1.91
CA ILE A 117 -1.46 -10.28 2.48
C ILE A 117 -0.86 -11.50 3.18
N SER A 118 0.12 -12.18 2.57
CA SER A 118 0.81 -13.32 3.19
C SER A 118 1.50 -12.95 4.51
N LEU A 119 1.92 -11.70 4.65
CA LEU A 119 2.54 -11.13 5.84
C LEU A 119 1.52 -10.53 6.84
N ARG A 120 0.22 -10.81 6.67
CA ARG A 120 -0.89 -10.34 7.51
C ARG A 120 -1.15 -8.84 7.44
N ALA A 121 -1.11 -8.27 6.23
CA ALA A 121 -1.63 -6.93 6.00
C ALA A 121 -3.08 -6.77 6.52
N PRO A 122 -3.51 -5.54 6.89
CA PRO A 122 -4.87 -5.28 7.34
C PRO A 122 -5.92 -5.74 6.32
N ALA A 123 -7.09 -6.21 6.80
CA ALA A 123 -8.14 -6.74 5.93
C ALA A 123 -8.60 -5.74 4.86
N ASP A 124 -8.69 -4.45 5.24
CA ASP A 124 -9.14 -3.38 4.35
C ASP A 124 -8.14 -3.07 3.24
N PHE A 125 -6.85 -3.38 3.42
CA PHE A 125 -5.81 -3.13 2.42
C PHE A 125 -6.08 -3.87 1.12
N ARG A 126 -6.51 -5.14 1.21
CA ARG A 126 -6.85 -5.95 0.04
C ARG A 126 -8.00 -5.33 -0.74
N VAL A 127 -9.11 -5.03 -0.05
CA VAL A 127 -10.32 -4.48 -0.68
C VAL A 127 -10.04 -3.11 -1.31
N GLY A 128 -9.27 -2.25 -0.63
CA GLY A 128 -8.87 -0.94 -1.16
C GLY A 128 -8.00 -1.04 -2.40
N THR A 129 -7.05 -1.98 -2.41
CA THR A 129 -6.16 -2.22 -3.56
C THR A 129 -6.92 -2.81 -4.75
N GLU A 130 -7.82 -3.77 -4.51
CA GLU A 130 -8.66 -4.39 -5.55
C GLU A 130 -9.56 -3.35 -6.23
N LYS A 131 -10.21 -2.46 -5.46
CA LYS A 131 -10.98 -1.33 -6.00
C LYS A 131 -10.13 -0.38 -6.84
N SER A 132 -8.91 -0.11 -6.39
CA SER A 132 -7.98 0.76 -7.12
C SER A 132 -7.55 0.13 -8.46
N LEU A 133 -7.31 -1.19 -8.47
CA LEU A 133 -7.04 -1.94 -9.69
C LEU A 133 -8.21 -1.91 -10.66
N GLU A 134 -9.44 -2.12 -10.18
CA GLU A 134 -10.64 -2.04 -10.99
C GLU A 134 -10.76 -0.65 -11.65
N ASN A 135 -10.59 0.42 -10.87
CA ASN A 135 -10.59 1.78 -11.39
C ASN A 135 -9.52 1.98 -12.48
N ILE A 136 -8.29 1.52 -12.26
CA ILE A 136 -7.20 1.64 -13.25
C ILE A 136 -7.54 0.92 -14.57
N LEU A 137 -8.14 -0.26 -14.49
CA LEU A 137 -8.49 -1.06 -15.67
C LEU A 137 -9.67 -0.47 -16.44
N LEU A 138 -10.61 0.15 -15.74
CA LEU A 138 -11.79 0.79 -16.32
C LEU A 138 -11.53 2.23 -16.80
N SER A 139 -10.49 2.91 -16.29
CA SER A 139 -10.15 4.31 -16.62
C SER A 139 -9.44 4.48 -17.97
N GLY A 140 -9.72 3.62 -18.96
CA GLY A 140 -9.10 3.67 -20.28
C GLY A 140 -9.57 4.85 -21.13
N GLY A 141 -8.72 5.86 -21.26
CA GLY A 141 -8.44 6.49 -22.56
C GLY A 141 -9.48 7.40 -23.22
N VAL A 142 -10.47 7.96 -22.52
CA VAL A 142 -11.27 9.08 -23.11
C VAL A 142 -10.76 10.41 -22.58
N LYS A 143 -9.54 10.80 -22.96
CA LYS A 143 -9.25 12.24 -23.06
C LYS A 143 -10.13 12.76 -24.19
N HIS A 144 -11.26 13.35 -23.84
CA HIS A 144 -12.08 14.09 -24.80
C HIS A 144 -11.24 15.28 -25.29
N THR A 145 -10.53 15.10 -26.41
CA THR A 145 -9.64 16.11 -27.00
C THR A 145 -10.40 17.21 -27.74
N GLY A 146 -11.73 17.08 -27.85
CA GLY A 146 -12.61 18.08 -28.45
C GLY A 146 -13.70 18.54 -27.47
N PRO A 147 -14.30 19.72 -27.70
CA PRO A 147 -15.42 20.22 -26.91
C PRO A 147 -16.47 19.12 -26.79
N THR A 148 -16.73 18.65 -25.57
CA THR A 148 -17.92 17.85 -25.30
C THR A 148 -19.09 18.69 -25.78
N LYS A 149 -19.82 18.21 -26.79
CA LYS A 149 -20.98 18.91 -27.36
C LYS A 149 -21.77 19.49 -26.19
N ALA A 150 -21.77 20.82 -26.09
CA ALA A 150 -22.50 21.52 -25.05
C ALA A 150 -23.93 20.98 -25.04
N LYS A 151 -24.56 20.95 -23.85
CA LYS A 151 -25.98 20.61 -23.69
C LYS A 151 -26.74 21.20 -24.89
N PRO A 152 -27.56 20.42 -25.63
CA PRO A 152 -28.39 21.00 -26.67
C PRO A 152 -29.08 22.22 -26.06
N LEU A 153 -28.92 23.38 -26.69
CA LEU A 153 -29.64 24.58 -26.27
C LEU A 153 -31.10 24.14 -26.09
N ASP A 154 -31.64 24.39 -24.92
CA ASP A 154 -33.06 24.16 -24.64
C ASP A 154 -33.84 25.19 -25.48
N THR A 155 -34.00 24.87 -26.77
CA THR A 155 -34.82 25.60 -27.74
C THR A 155 -36.28 25.17 -27.63
N ALA A 156 -36.71 24.67 -26.47
CA ALA A 156 -38.12 24.53 -26.19
C ALA A 156 -38.75 25.93 -26.31
N PRO A 157 -39.72 26.14 -27.21
CA PRO A 157 -40.42 27.41 -27.30
C PRO A 157 -41.05 27.69 -25.94
N LYS A 158 -40.74 28.86 -25.36
CA LYS A 158 -41.45 29.35 -24.18
C LYS A 158 -42.91 29.50 -24.61
N ASN A 159 -43.77 28.59 -24.19
CA ASN A 159 -45.22 28.77 -24.34
C ASN A 159 -45.59 30.05 -23.60
N GLU A 160 -45.75 31.14 -24.34
CA GLU A 160 -46.37 32.36 -23.83
C GLU A 160 -47.77 31.98 -23.38
N LYS A 161 -47.97 32.02 -22.06
CA LYS A 161 -49.28 31.83 -21.45
C LYS A 161 -50.18 32.92 -22.04
N HIS A 162 -51.13 32.54 -22.88
CA HIS A 162 -52.26 33.42 -23.22
C HIS A 162 -53.01 33.73 -21.93
N ALA A 163 -52.71 34.89 -21.36
CA ALA A 163 -53.53 35.51 -20.35
C ALA A 163 -54.88 35.89 -20.99
N LYS A 164 -55.95 35.51 -20.31
CA LYS A 164 -57.34 35.82 -20.65
C LYS A 164 -57.53 37.34 -20.68
N ASP A 165 -57.96 37.87 -21.81
CA ASP A 165 -58.61 39.18 -21.95
C ASP A 165 -59.48 39.08 -23.22
N GLY A 166 -60.76 39.40 -23.29
CA GLY A 166 -61.74 39.91 -22.35
C GLY A 166 -63.11 39.80 -23.06
N LEU A 167 -64.17 39.57 -22.30
CA LEU A 167 -65.55 39.54 -22.79
C LEU A 167 -65.92 40.86 -23.48
N PRO A 168 -66.57 40.86 -24.66
CA PRO A 168 -67.11 42.09 -25.23
C PRO A 168 -68.41 42.49 -24.53
N ALA A 169 -68.58 43.81 -24.47
CA ALA A 169 -69.54 44.56 -23.68
C ALA A 169 -71.01 44.33 -24.04
N MET A 170 -71.87 44.56 -23.04
CA MET A 170 -73.30 44.75 -23.17
C MET A 170 -73.65 45.77 -24.26
N VAL A 171 -74.70 45.48 -25.04
CA VAL A 171 -75.47 46.50 -25.75
C VAL A 171 -76.92 46.36 -25.32
N ARG A 172 -77.51 47.52 -25.03
CA ARG A 172 -78.84 47.77 -24.44
C ARG A 172 -79.99 47.26 -25.27
#